data_AF-A0A3S2YPZ8-F1
#
_entry.id   AF-A0A3S2YPZ8-F1
#
_cell.length_a   1.000
_cell.length_b   1.000
_cell.length_c   1.000
_cell.angle_alpha   90.00
_cell.angle_beta   90.00
_cell.angle_gamma   90.00
#
_symmetry.space_group_name_H-M   'P 1'
#
loop_
_entity.id
_entity.type
_entity.pdbx_description
1 polymer ?
#
loop_
_entity_poly.entity_id
_entity_poly.type
_entity_poly.pdbx_seq_one_letter_code
_entity_poly.pdbx_strand_id
1 'polypeptide(L)'
;MTRLPSPRPALFAVLLAAAPAEAATGTGTGGSESVEQALCRLIDGAAAAQSLPVSFLTRLIWRESSFRPGVVSRAGAQGVAQFMPGTAAERGLADPFDPEQAIPEAARLLVDLRKRFGNLGLAAAAYNGGPGRVSAWLSGTGGLPGETRAYVVAITGRPAEDWAAEAKADPKRDLTEPAETRCLQVTAALRVRGRNETYFADSTPSLAPWGIQLAGNFSKAAALAAFGRARDRYVGILGDVRPMVIGTRFRNRGTRAFYRIRVPAESRAGAEALCNRIRGTGGACLVLKT
;
A
#
# COMPACT_ATOMS: atom_id res chain seq x y z
N MET A 1 -72.10 68.76 -11.80
CA MET A 1 -70.74 68.90 -12.35
C MET A 1 -69.86 67.84 -11.73
N THR A 2 -69.78 66.71 -12.42
CA THR A 2 -69.21 65.43 -12.02
C THR A 2 -67.70 65.44 -12.25
N ARG A 3 -66.90 65.14 -11.20
CA ARG A 3 -65.43 64.96 -11.33
C ARG A 3 -65.13 63.49 -11.61
N LEU A 4 -64.55 63.23 -12.79
CA LEU A 4 -63.97 61.94 -13.18
C LEU A 4 -62.68 61.66 -12.38
N PRO A 5 -62.49 60.45 -11.84
CA PRO A 5 -61.18 59.97 -11.40
C PRO A 5 -60.43 59.28 -12.56
N SER A 6 -59.11 59.45 -12.57
CA SER A 6 -58.15 58.88 -13.54
C SER A 6 -57.87 57.39 -13.31
N PRO A 7 -57.49 56.63 -14.36
CA PRO A 7 -57.21 55.20 -14.24
C PRO A 7 -55.76 54.94 -13.81
N ARG A 8 -55.55 53.91 -12.98
CA ARG A 8 -54.25 53.28 -12.72
C ARG A 8 -54.28 51.82 -13.22
N PRO A 9 -53.15 51.29 -13.72
CA PRO A 9 -53.12 50.17 -14.64
C PRO A 9 -53.30 48.80 -13.97
N ALA A 10 -53.82 47.87 -14.77
CA ALA A 10 -54.07 46.48 -14.46
C ALA A 10 -52.78 45.68 -14.18
N LEU A 11 -52.81 44.81 -13.16
CA LEU A 11 -51.94 43.64 -13.08
C LEU A 11 -52.77 42.39 -13.39
N PHE A 12 -52.33 41.67 -14.42
CA PHE A 12 -52.78 40.34 -14.79
C PHE A 12 -52.50 39.35 -13.64
N ALA A 13 -53.55 38.68 -13.14
CA ALA A 13 -53.42 37.49 -12.32
C ALA A 13 -53.57 36.26 -13.22
N VAL A 14 -52.45 35.59 -13.50
CA VAL A 14 -52.43 34.29 -14.20
C VAL A 14 -52.74 33.20 -13.17
N LEU A 15 -53.86 32.49 -13.35
CA LEU A 15 -54.15 31.25 -12.63
C LEU A 15 -53.15 30.16 -13.05
N LEU A 16 -52.36 29.64 -12.11
CA LEU A 16 -51.74 28.32 -12.24
C LEU A 16 -52.61 27.29 -11.52
N ALA A 17 -53.14 26.35 -12.30
CA ALA A 17 -53.81 25.15 -11.81
C ALA A 17 -52.79 24.23 -11.11
N ALA A 18 -53.08 23.86 -9.86
CA ALA A 18 -52.32 22.84 -9.13
C ALA A 18 -52.82 21.44 -9.53
N ALA A 19 -51.97 20.67 -10.21
CA ALA A 19 -52.15 19.22 -10.35
C ALA A 19 -51.69 18.52 -9.07
N PRO A 20 -52.34 17.43 -8.63
CA PRO A 20 -51.92 16.70 -7.44
C PRO A 20 -50.63 15.93 -7.76
N ALA A 21 -49.62 16.08 -6.90
CA ALA A 21 -48.42 15.27 -6.96
C ALA A 21 -48.77 13.85 -6.49
N GLU A 22 -48.78 12.89 -7.42
CA GLU A 22 -48.72 11.47 -7.08
C GLU A 22 -47.39 11.20 -6.35
N ALA A 23 -47.50 10.86 -5.08
CA ALA A 23 -46.38 10.39 -4.27
C ALA A 23 -45.91 9.04 -4.83
N ALA A 24 -44.85 9.06 -5.64
CA ALA A 24 -44.12 7.87 -5.99
C ALA A 24 -43.48 7.29 -4.72
N THR A 25 -44.11 6.27 -4.15
CA THR A 25 -43.53 5.39 -3.13
C THR A 25 -42.40 4.60 -3.76
N GLY A 26 -41.20 5.18 -3.75
CA GLY A 26 -39.97 4.47 -4.05
C GLY A 26 -39.60 3.55 -2.89
N THR A 27 -39.96 2.26 -3.02
CA THR A 27 -39.35 1.18 -2.25
C THR A 27 -37.90 1.01 -2.69
N GLY A 28 -36.99 1.79 -2.09
CA GLY A 28 -35.55 1.61 -2.20
C GLY A 28 -35.01 0.86 -0.99
N THR A 29 -34.52 -0.35 -1.21
CA THR A 29 -33.75 -1.15 -0.26
C THR A 29 -32.45 -0.42 0.13
N GLY A 30 -32.54 0.45 1.14
CA GLY A 30 -31.40 1.19 1.71
C GLY A 30 -30.53 0.31 2.57
N GLY A 31 -29.65 -0.49 1.96
CA GLY A 31 -28.52 -1.09 2.68
C GLY A 31 -27.54 0.01 3.07
N SER A 32 -27.39 0.29 4.38
CA SER A 32 -26.35 1.19 4.88
C SER A 32 -24.99 0.75 4.33
N GLU A 33 -24.28 1.69 3.71
CA GLU A 33 -22.92 1.46 3.28
C GLU A 33 -22.01 1.07 4.46
N SER A 34 -21.07 0.15 4.23
CA SER A 34 -20.05 -0.19 5.22
C SER A 34 -18.94 0.88 5.30
N VAL A 35 -18.32 1.02 6.48
CA VAL A 35 -17.19 1.94 6.68
C VAL A 35 -16.08 1.73 5.65
N GLU A 36 -15.80 0.48 5.27
CA GLU A 36 -14.81 0.18 4.24
C GLU A 36 -15.22 0.70 2.85
N GLN A 37 -16.48 0.52 2.45
CA GLN A 37 -16.98 1.04 1.18
C GLN A 37 -16.84 2.57 1.15
N ALA A 38 -17.18 3.24 2.26
CA ALA A 38 -17.07 4.69 2.36
C ALA A 38 -15.61 5.16 2.24
N LEU A 39 -14.71 4.53 3.00
CA LEU A 39 -13.27 4.80 2.93
C LEU A 39 -12.69 4.50 1.54
N CYS A 40 -13.12 3.42 0.90
CA CYS A 40 -12.65 3.08 -0.44
C CYS A 40 -13.12 4.06 -1.50
N ARG A 41 -14.32 4.62 -1.40
CA ARG A 41 -14.74 5.71 -2.30
C ARG A 41 -13.89 6.96 -2.10
N LEU A 42 -13.56 7.32 -0.85
CA LEU A 42 -12.67 8.45 -0.57
C LEU A 42 -11.27 8.20 -1.15
N ILE A 43 -10.74 6.98 -1.02
CA ILE A 43 -9.44 6.58 -1.58
C ILE A 43 -9.47 6.64 -3.11
N ASP A 44 -10.47 6.04 -3.76
CA ASP A 44 -10.62 6.05 -5.22
C ASP A 44 -10.69 7.51 -5.74
N GLY A 45 -11.50 8.36 -5.09
CA GLY A 45 -11.64 9.77 -5.46
C GLY A 45 -10.35 10.58 -5.24
N ALA A 46 -9.69 10.41 -4.10
CA ALA A 46 -8.44 11.10 -3.79
C ALA A 46 -7.29 10.66 -4.72
N ALA A 47 -7.20 9.38 -5.03
CA ALA A 47 -6.21 8.84 -5.96
C ALA A 47 -6.43 9.40 -7.37
N ALA A 48 -7.67 9.40 -7.86
CA ALA A 48 -8.02 9.97 -9.16
C ALA A 48 -7.71 11.47 -9.23
N ALA A 49 -8.08 12.25 -8.21
CA ALA A 49 -7.84 13.70 -8.16
C ALA A 49 -6.35 14.08 -8.16
N GLN A 50 -5.47 13.17 -7.72
CA GLN A 50 -4.04 13.40 -7.61
C GLN A 50 -3.20 12.58 -8.61
N SER A 51 -3.85 11.89 -9.55
CA SER A 51 -3.19 10.99 -10.51
C SER A 51 -2.24 9.99 -9.82
N LEU A 52 -2.68 9.44 -8.69
CA LEU A 52 -1.97 8.41 -7.93
C LEU A 52 -2.53 7.02 -8.27
N PRO A 53 -1.70 5.98 -8.25
CA PRO A 53 -2.19 4.61 -8.28
C PRO A 53 -3.12 4.33 -7.08
N VAL A 54 -4.36 3.91 -7.34
CA VAL A 54 -5.35 3.50 -6.35
C VAL A 54 -4.80 2.40 -5.46
N SER A 55 -4.09 1.42 -6.03
CA SER A 55 -3.48 0.34 -5.24
C SER A 55 -2.40 0.83 -4.29
N PHE A 56 -1.65 1.87 -4.66
CA PHE A 56 -0.63 2.47 -3.82
C PHE A 56 -1.27 3.17 -2.63
N LEU A 57 -2.23 4.08 -2.87
CA LEU A 57 -2.90 4.81 -1.79
C LEU A 57 -3.68 3.85 -0.88
N THR A 58 -4.36 2.86 -1.45
CA THR A 58 -5.07 1.82 -0.68
C THR A 58 -4.14 1.07 0.26
N ARG A 59 -3.00 0.58 -0.24
CA ARG A 59 -2.01 -0.15 0.58
C ARG A 59 -1.39 0.72 1.66
N LEU A 60 -1.15 1.99 1.36
CA LEU A 60 -0.64 2.96 2.32
C LEU A 60 -1.64 3.17 3.46
N ILE A 61 -2.88 3.55 3.16
CA ILE A 61 -3.92 3.79 4.19
C ILE A 61 -4.21 2.50 4.99
N TRP A 62 -4.21 1.34 4.32
CA TRP A 62 -4.32 0.05 4.99
C TRP A 62 -3.14 -0.22 5.94
N ARG A 63 -1.91 0.12 5.52
CA ARG A 63 -0.70 -0.08 6.32
C ARG A 63 -0.68 0.83 7.55
N GLU A 64 -1.22 2.04 7.44
CA GLU A 64 -1.26 3.00 8.53
C GLU A 64 -2.22 2.60 9.65
N SER A 65 -3.47 2.28 9.31
CA SER A 65 -4.50 2.07 10.33
C SER A 65 -5.28 0.77 10.21
N SER A 66 -5.10 0.03 9.10
CA SER A 66 -6.00 -1.04 8.67
C SER A 66 -7.44 -0.55 8.56
N PHE A 67 -7.62 0.66 8.01
CA PHE A 67 -8.90 1.34 7.80
C PHE A 67 -9.66 1.65 9.09
N ARG A 68 -8.92 1.91 10.18
CA ARG A 68 -9.51 2.29 11.47
C ARG A 68 -9.33 3.80 11.67
N PRO A 69 -10.38 4.62 11.54
CA PRO A 69 -10.24 6.07 11.59
C PRO A 69 -9.98 6.62 13.00
N GLY A 70 -10.36 5.91 14.06
CA GLY A 70 -10.20 6.39 15.45
C GLY A 70 -8.90 6.01 16.15
N VAL A 71 -7.85 5.57 15.44
CA VAL A 71 -6.63 5.03 16.08
C VAL A 71 -5.54 6.08 16.26
N VAL A 72 -4.82 5.97 17.38
CA VAL A 72 -3.63 6.77 17.67
C VAL A 72 -2.45 5.81 17.87
N SER A 73 -1.32 6.05 17.19
CA SER A 73 -0.11 5.26 17.41
C SER A 73 0.56 5.62 18.73
N ARG A 74 1.48 4.77 19.20
CA ARG A 74 2.29 5.06 20.39
C ARG A 74 3.15 6.33 20.25
N ALA A 75 3.47 6.73 19.01
CA ALA A 75 4.19 7.96 18.72
C ALA A 75 3.28 9.19 18.60
N GLY A 76 1.95 9.00 18.63
CA GLY A 76 0.98 10.08 18.52
C GLY A 76 0.43 10.32 17.11
N ALA A 77 0.68 9.42 16.15
CA ALA A 77 0.11 9.53 14.81
C ALA A 77 -1.41 9.26 14.84
N GLN A 78 -2.21 10.08 14.15
CA GLN A 78 -3.66 10.15 14.33
C GLN A 78 -4.41 9.75 13.05
N GLY A 79 -5.51 9.02 13.24
CA GLY A 79 -6.50 8.86 12.19
C GLY A 79 -6.23 7.72 11.22
N VAL A 80 -7.07 7.64 10.20
CA VAL A 80 -7.00 6.60 9.16
C VAL A 80 -5.69 6.65 8.36
N ALA A 81 -5.13 7.85 8.19
CA ALA A 81 -3.89 8.11 7.46
C ALA A 81 -2.66 8.33 8.39
N GLN A 82 -2.84 8.24 9.71
CA GLN A 82 -1.76 8.36 10.70
C GLN A 82 -0.90 9.63 10.55
N PHE A 83 -1.56 10.79 10.43
CA PHE A 83 -0.85 12.07 10.47
C PHE A 83 -0.25 12.32 11.86
N MET A 84 1.04 12.70 11.91
CA MET A 84 1.61 13.28 13.13
C MET A 84 0.97 14.65 13.40
N PRO A 85 0.76 15.06 14.67
CA PRO A 85 0.08 16.32 14.99
C PRO A 85 0.72 17.55 14.34
N GLY A 86 2.07 17.61 14.32
CA GLY A 86 2.80 18.69 13.64
C GLY A 86 2.52 18.72 12.14
N THR A 87 2.53 17.55 11.48
CA THR A 87 2.19 17.45 10.06
C THR A 87 0.72 17.79 9.80
N ALA A 88 -0.21 17.37 10.65
CA ALA A 88 -1.62 17.73 10.52
C ALA A 88 -1.81 19.26 10.55
N ALA A 89 -1.14 19.94 11.49
CA ALA A 89 -1.17 21.40 11.59
C ALA A 89 -0.53 22.08 10.36
N GLU A 90 0.64 21.62 9.92
CA GLU A 90 1.31 22.13 8.71
C GLU A 90 0.45 21.97 7.45
N ARG A 91 -0.39 20.94 7.40
CA ARG A 91 -1.28 20.64 6.28
C ARG A 91 -2.68 21.24 6.44
N GLY A 92 -2.96 21.96 7.53
CA GLY A 92 -4.24 22.60 7.76
C GLY A 92 -5.40 21.64 8.02
N LEU A 93 -5.12 20.43 8.51
CA LEU A 93 -6.18 19.48 8.92
C LEU A 93 -6.82 19.96 10.22
N ALA A 94 -8.12 20.26 10.17
CA ALA A 94 -8.89 20.63 11.36
C ALA A 94 -9.14 19.40 12.26
N ASP A 95 -9.43 18.25 11.63
CA ASP A 95 -9.53 16.97 12.33
C ASP A 95 -8.78 15.86 11.55
N PRO A 96 -7.63 15.37 12.05
CA PRO A 96 -6.90 14.27 11.42
C PRO A 96 -7.58 12.90 11.58
N PHE A 97 -8.61 12.78 12.44
CA PHE A 97 -9.40 11.55 12.59
C PHE A 97 -10.52 11.45 11.55
N ASP A 98 -10.95 12.57 10.95
CA ASP A 98 -11.96 12.62 9.91
C ASP A 98 -11.39 12.09 8.57
N PRO A 99 -11.86 10.94 8.06
CA PRO A 99 -11.36 10.38 6.81
C PRO A 99 -11.63 11.26 5.59
N GLU A 100 -12.69 12.07 5.58
CA GLU A 100 -13.02 12.96 4.47
C GLU A 100 -12.00 14.09 4.33
N GLN A 101 -11.36 14.48 5.43
CA GLN A 101 -10.25 15.43 5.43
C GLN A 101 -8.90 14.71 5.23
N ALA A 102 -8.65 13.66 6.01
CA ALA A 102 -7.34 13.02 6.09
C ALA A 102 -6.94 12.28 4.81
N ILE A 103 -7.85 11.58 4.12
CA ILE A 103 -7.49 10.78 2.94
C ILE A 103 -7.09 11.66 1.74
N PRO A 104 -7.87 12.69 1.35
CA PRO A 104 -7.45 13.62 0.32
C PRO A 104 -6.13 14.33 0.65
N GLU A 105 -5.92 14.69 1.93
CA GLU A 105 -4.70 15.36 2.34
C GLU A 105 -3.48 14.43 2.33
N ALA A 106 -3.65 13.15 2.67
CA ALA A 106 -2.60 12.14 2.52
C ALA A 106 -2.18 12.01 1.05
N ALA A 107 -3.15 12.01 0.12
CA ALA A 107 -2.87 11.99 -1.32
C ALA A 107 -2.08 13.24 -1.77
N ARG A 108 -2.46 14.45 -1.32
CA ARG A 108 -1.71 15.68 -1.63
C ARG A 108 -0.29 15.64 -1.08
N LEU A 109 -0.14 15.23 0.18
CA LEU A 109 1.19 15.07 0.79
C LEU A 109 2.05 14.09 0.00
N LEU A 110 1.49 12.96 -0.46
CA LEU A 110 2.21 11.99 -1.29
C LEU A 110 2.65 12.58 -2.63
N VAL A 111 1.84 13.44 -3.25
CA VAL A 111 2.24 14.18 -4.47
C VAL A 111 3.41 15.12 -4.19
N ASP A 112 3.39 15.85 -3.08
CA ASP A 112 4.48 16.76 -2.72
C ASP A 112 5.78 15.99 -2.43
N LEU A 113 5.67 14.86 -1.72
CA LEU A 113 6.80 13.97 -1.48
C LEU A 113 7.32 13.33 -2.78
N ARG A 114 6.42 12.91 -3.68
CA ARG A 114 6.78 12.39 -5.00
C ARG A 114 7.54 13.44 -5.82
N LYS A 115 7.06 14.70 -5.84
CA LYS A 115 7.77 15.81 -6.52
C LYS A 115 9.14 16.06 -5.92
N ARG A 116 9.26 15.99 -4.59
CA ARG A 116 10.52 16.22 -3.88
C ARG A 116 11.55 15.11 -4.11
N PHE A 117 11.12 13.84 -4.15
CA PHE A 117 12.02 12.69 -4.17
C PHE A 117 12.05 11.95 -5.52
N GLY A 118 11.21 12.34 -6.49
CA GLY A 118 11.22 11.85 -7.86
C GLY A 118 10.22 10.74 -8.16
N ASN A 119 9.92 9.85 -7.21
CA ASN A 119 8.99 8.73 -7.44
C ASN A 119 8.19 8.33 -6.18
N LEU A 120 7.16 7.51 -6.38
CA LEU A 120 6.24 7.07 -5.33
C LEU A 120 6.88 6.13 -4.30
N GLY A 121 7.93 5.39 -4.66
CA GLY A 121 8.66 4.55 -3.71
C GLY A 121 9.41 5.36 -2.66
N LEU A 122 10.09 6.42 -3.10
CA LEU A 122 10.75 7.36 -2.19
C LEU A 122 9.74 8.26 -1.47
N ALA A 123 8.60 8.57 -2.09
CA ALA A 123 7.50 9.24 -1.41
C ALA A 123 6.95 8.41 -0.25
N ALA A 124 6.72 7.10 -0.44
CA ALA A 124 6.32 6.19 0.64
C ALA A 124 7.38 6.11 1.75
N ALA A 125 8.66 6.10 1.39
CA ALA A 125 9.74 6.14 2.37
C ALA A 125 9.69 7.42 3.22
N ALA A 126 9.43 8.57 2.58
CA ALA A 126 9.39 9.86 3.25
C ALA A 126 8.11 10.06 4.08
N TYR A 127 7.00 9.46 3.65
CA TYR A 127 5.74 9.47 4.40
C TYR A 127 5.91 8.78 5.77
N ASN A 128 6.53 7.60 5.78
CA ASN A 128 6.76 6.83 7.02
C ASN A 128 7.98 7.31 7.83
N GLY A 129 9.13 7.51 7.16
CA GLY A 129 10.40 7.79 7.82
C GLY A 129 10.69 9.28 8.06
N GLY A 130 9.89 10.16 7.46
CA GLY A 130 10.09 11.60 7.43
C GLY A 130 11.03 12.03 6.29
N PRO A 131 10.77 13.18 5.64
CA PRO A 131 11.52 13.64 4.48
C PRO A 131 12.99 13.96 4.79
N GLY A 132 13.28 14.54 5.96
CA GLY A 132 14.67 14.84 6.37
C GLY A 132 15.54 13.59 6.47
N ARG A 133 14.96 12.48 6.97
CA ARG A 133 15.65 11.20 7.07
C ARG A 133 15.93 10.57 5.71
N VAL A 134 14.95 10.65 4.80
CA VAL A 134 15.14 10.17 3.42
C VAL A 134 16.20 11.01 2.70
N SER A 135 16.19 12.34 2.86
CA SER A 135 17.25 13.21 2.32
C SER A 135 18.63 12.82 2.83
N ALA A 136 18.82 12.64 4.15
CA ALA A 136 20.09 12.25 4.74
C ALA A 136 20.57 10.86 4.26
N TRP A 137 19.64 9.92 4.11
CA TRP A 137 19.95 8.60 3.56
C TRP A 137 20.40 8.67 2.10
N LEU A 138 19.70 9.43 1.26
CA LEU A 138 20.05 9.59 -0.16
C LEU A 138 21.39 10.31 -0.36
N SER A 139 21.76 11.24 0.53
CA SER A 139 23.06 11.92 0.52
C SER A 139 24.20 11.15 1.21
N GLY A 140 23.93 9.96 1.76
CA GLY A 140 24.93 9.16 2.46
C GLY A 140 25.38 9.71 3.83
N THR A 141 24.69 10.71 4.36
CA THR A 141 24.96 11.31 5.69
C THR A 141 24.13 10.68 6.81
N GLY A 142 23.27 9.73 6.48
CA GLY A 142 22.46 8.98 7.43
C GLY A 142 21.97 7.64 6.87
N GLY A 143 21.19 6.92 7.67
CA GLY A 143 20.61 5.62 7.30
C GLY A 143 19.09 5.64 7.21
N LEU A 144 18.54 4.77 6.35
CA LEU A 144 17.09 4.49 6.32
C LEU A 144 16.76 3.32 7.27
N PRO A 145 15.86 3.50 8.26
CA PRO A 145 15.48 2.48 9.22
C PRO A 145 14.88 1.24 8.54
N GLY A 146 15.08 0.07 9.16
CA GLY A 146 14.52 -1.20 8.67
C GLY A 146 12.99 -1.20 8.61
N GLU A 147 12.33 -0.47 9.50
CA GLU A 147 10.87 -0.27 9.48
C GLU A 147 10.42 0.45 8.21
N THR A 148 11.05 1.57 7.86
CA THR A 148 10.75 2.32 6.63
C THR A 148 11.06 1.52 5.38
N ARG A 149 12.15 0.74 5.36
CA ARG A 149 12.44 -0.19 4.25
C ARG A 149 11.32 -1.22 4.08
N ALA A 150 10.86 -1.82 5.18
CA ALA A 150 9.76 -2.78 5.16
C ALA A 150 8.43 -2.14 4.72
N TYR A 151 8.21 -0.88 5.12
CA TYR A 151 7.04 -0.09 4.74
C TYR A 151 6.98 0.13 3.22
N VAL A 152 8.08 0.55 2.59
CA VAL A 152 8.15 0.74 1.13
C VAL A 152 7.86 -0.56 0.38
N VAL A 153 8.42 -1.69 0.84
CA VAL A 153 8.14 -3.01 0.24
C VAL A 153 6.68 -3.40 0.38
N ALA A 154 6.04 -3.12 1.52
CA ALA A 154 4.63 -3.47 1.74
C ALA A 154 3.69 -2.74 0.77
N ILE A 155 4.02 -1.51 0.40
CA ILE A 155 3.20 -0.66 -0.46
C ILE A 155 3.53 -0.89 -1.94
N THR A 156 4.81 -0.88 -2.29
CA THR A 156 5.26 -0.86 -3.70
C THR A 156 5.67 -2.23 -4.23
N GLY A 157 5.87 -3.21 -3.34
CA GLY A 157 6.43 -4.51 -3.70
C GLY A 157 7.95 -4.52 -3.93
N ARG A 158 8.63 -3.36 -3.83
CA ARG A 158 10.05 -3.20 -4.14
C ARG A 158 10.82 -2.55 -2.96
N PRO A 159 12.12 -2.87 -2.78
CA PRO A 159 12.98 -2.18 -1.82
C PRO A 159 13.14 -0.69 -2.10
N ALA A 160 13.38 0.11 -1.06
CA ALA A 160 13.63 1.55 -1.21
C ALA A 160 14.92 1.85 -2.00
N GLU A 161 15.91 0.97 -1.87
CA GLU A 161 17.19 1.03 -2.56
C GLU A 161 17.02 0.95 -4.08
N ASP A 162 16.12 0.10 -4.56
CA ASP A 162 15.82 -0.03 -5.99
C ASP A 162 15.19 1.26 -6.52
N TRP A 163 14.26 1.85 -5.77
CA TRP A 163 13.66 3.14 -6.10
C TRP A 163 14.67 4.29 -6.09
N ALA A 164 15.66 4.26 -5.18
CA ALA A 164 16.73 5.25 -5.14
C ALA A 164 17.74 5.09 -6.28
N ALA A 165 18.05 3.86 -6.67
CA ALA A 165 18.91 3.58 -7.82
C ALA A 165 18.24 3.99 -9.13
N GLU A 166 16.95 3.66 -9.29
CA GLU A 166 16.15 4.00 -10.47
C GLU A 166 15.95 5.51 -10.61
N ALA A 167 15.72 6.24 -9.51
CA ALA A 167 15.61 7.70 -9.54
C ALA A 167 16.87 8.38 -10.12
N LYS A 168 18.04 7.76 -10.00
CA LYS A 168 19.29 8.25 -10.62
C LYS A 168 19.41 7.89 -12.09
N ALA A 169 18.87 6.74 -12.49
CA ALA A 169 18.99 6.20 -13.84
C ALA A 169 17.91 6.75 -14.80
N ASP A 170 16.66 6.83 -14.34
CA ASP A 170 15.52 7.37 -15.07
C ASP A 170 14.62 8.20 -14.13
N PRO A 171 14.83 9.52 -14.06
CA PRO A 171 14.06 10.41 -13.19
C PRO A 171 12.56 10.48 -13.50
N LYS A 172 12.10 9.98 -14.66
CA LYS A 172 10.69 9.99 -15.05
C LYS A 172 9.97 8.69 -14.70
N ARG A 173 10.71 7.65 -14.32
CA ARG A 173 10.16 6.33 -14.05
C ARG A 173 9.50 6.29 -12.68
N ASP A 174 8.29 5.73 -12.65
CA ASP A 174 7.49 5.66 -11.44
C ASP A 174 6.62 4.39 -11.38
N LEU A 175 5.91 4.21 -10.27
CA LEU A 175 4.95 3.14 -10.09
C LEU A 175 3.77 3.30 -11.06
N THR A 176 3.51 2.24 -11.81
CA THR A 176 2.39 2.12 -12.75
C THR A 176 1.42 1.04 -12.29
N GLU A 177 0.14 1.24 -12.52
CA GLU A 177 -0.90 0.24 -12.28
C GLU A 177 -1.90 0.17 -13.44
N PRO A 178 -2.71 -0.91 -13.53
CA PRO A 178 -3.83 -0.95 -14.46
C PRO A 178 -4.87 0.14 -14.16
N ALA A 179 -5.39 0.78 -15.20
CA ALA A 179 -6.29 1.96 -15.09
C ALA A 179 -7.61 1.69 -14.34
N GLU A 180 -8.08 0.45 -14.27
CA GLU A 180 -9.36 0.09 -13.65
C GLU A 180 -9.26 -0.42 -12.20
N THR A 181 -8.09 -0.25 -11.57
CA THR A 181 -7.86 -0.73 -10.21
C THR A 181 -8.76 0.02 -9.20
N ARG A 182 -9.49 -0.71 -8.36
CA ARG A 182 -10.37 -0.14 -7.32
C ARG A 182 -9.91 -0.49 -5.92
N CYS A 183 -10.12 0.40 -4.95
CA CYS A 183 -9.74 0.17 -3.55
C CYS A 183 -10.32 -1.12 -2.96
N LEU A 184 -11.59 -1.44 -3.24
CA LEU A 184 -12.23 -2.66 -2.73
C LEU A 184 -11.55 -3.94 -3.24
N GLN A 185 -11.11 -3.95 -4.50
CA GLN A 185 -10.38 -5.09 -5.09
C GLN A 185 -9.03 -5.28 -4.38
N VAL A 186 -8.31 -4.18 -4.15
CA VAL A 186 -7.01 -4.19 -3.47
C VAL A 186 -7.17 -4.62 -2.01
N THR A 187 -8.21 -4.14 -1.32
CA THR A 187 -8.51 -4.47 0.08
C THR A 187 -8.89 -5.94 0.25
N ALA A 188 -9.72 -6.48 -0.65
CA ALA A 188 -10.04 -7.90 -0.68
C ALA A 188 -8.77 -8.76 -0.83
N ALA A 189 -7.87 -8.37 -1.73
CA ALA A 189 -6.60 -9.05 -1.92
C ALA A 189 -5.75 -9.00 -0.64
N LEU A 190 -5.63 -7.86 0.03
CA LEU A 190 -4.86 -7.68 1.27
C LEU A 190 -5.38 -8.56 2.43
N ARG A 191 -6.69 -8.81 2.51
CA ARG A 191 -7.30 -9.67 3.55
C ARG A 191 -7.07 -11.14 3.36
N VAL A 192 -7.20 -11.66 2.13
CA VAL A 192 -6.91 -13.07 1.82
C VAL A 192 -5.48 -13.41 2.26
N ARG A 193 -4.60 -12.50 1.95
CA ARG A 193 -3.19 -12.44 2.28
C ARG A 193 -2.88 -12.35 3.78
N GLY A 194 -3.73 -11.72 4.58
CA GLY A 194 -3.63 -11.70 6.05
C GLY A 194 -4.21 -12.94 6.75
N ARG A 195 -5.15 -13.66 6.11
CA ARG A 195 -5.74 -14.92 6.63
C ARG A 195 -4.89 -16.15 6.27
N ASN A 196 -4.26 -16.12 5.11
CA ASN A 196 -3.33 -17.14 4.63
C ASN A 196 -1.91 -16.56 4.60
N GLU A 197 -1.26 -16.36 5.77
CA GLU A 197 0.16 -15.95 5.86
C GLU A 197 1.14 -17.04 5.34
N THR A 198 0.86 -17.59 4.15
CA THR A 198 1.81 -18.12 3.16
C THR A 198 1.83 -17.10 2.03
N TYR A 199 2.58 -16.01 2.21
CA TYR A 199 2.55 -14.89 1.27
C TYR A 199 3.51 -15.11 0.12
N PHE A 200 2.90 -15.52 -0.99
CA PHE A 200 3.48 -15.63 -2.30
C PHE A 200 3.52 -14.25 -2.96
N ALA A 201 4.72 -13.79 -3.33
CA ALA A 201 4.86 -12.70 -4.30
C ALA A 201 4.42 -13.25 -5.66
N ASP A 202 3.81 -12.39 -6.48
CA ASP A 202 2.98 -12.73 -7.64
C ASP A 202 3.39 -13.95 -8.48
N SER A 203 2.35 -14.64 -8.97
CA SER A 203 2.29 -15.94 -9.67
C SER A 203 2.49 -17.13 -8.74
N THR A 204 1.56 -18.07 -8.84
CA THR A 204 1.53 -19.39 -8.20
C THR A 204 2.94 -19.90 -7.90
N PRO A 205 3.35 -19.98 -6.64
CA PRO A 205 4.49 -20.80 -6.30
C PRO A 205 4.03 -22.22 -6.54
N SER A 206 4.84 -22.98 -7.26
CA SER A 206 4.87 -24.39 -6.97
C SER A 206 5.17 -24.52 -5.48
N LEU A 207 4.13 -24.83 -4.69
CA LEU A 207 4.27 -25.34 -3.32
C LEU A 207 4.87 -26.73 -3.46
N ALA A 208 6.12 -26.78 -3.89
CA ALA A 208 6.81 -28.02 -4.08
C ALA A 208 7.06 -28.62 -2.69
N PRO A 209 6.81 -29.92 -2.49
CA PRO A 209 6.85 -30.55 -1.17
C PRO A 209 8.24 -30.50 -0.50
N TRP A 210 9.27 -30.18 -1.28
CA TRP A 210 10.64 -30.00 -0.82
C TRP A 210 11.21 -28.67 -1.31
N GLY A 211 12.31 -28.25 -0.70
CA GLY A 211 13.09 -27.13 -1.20
C GLY A 211 14.43 -27.02 -0.52
N ILE A 212 15.30 -26.19 -1.09
CA ILE A 212 16.59 -25.85 -0.48
C ILE A 212 16.54 -24.48 0.15
N GLN A 213 16.97 -24.35 1.41
CA GLN A 213 17.07 -23.08 2.10
C GLN A 213 18.46 -22.49 1.92
N LEU A 214 18.49 -21.26 1.39
CA LEU A 214 19.73 -20.54 1.08
C LEU A 214 19.92 -19.28 1.92
N ALA A 215 18.84 -18.72 2.46
CA ALA A 215 18.91 -17.56 3.33
C ALA A 215 17.88 -17.63 4.45
N GLY A 216 18.20 -17.00 5.58
CA GLY A 216 17.26 -16.80 6.67
C GLY A 216 17.65 -15.61 7.54
N ASN A 217 16.66 -14.86 8.01
CA ASN A 217 16.87 -13.69 8.86
C ASN A 217 15.60 -13.31 9.62
N PHE A 218 15.73 -12.62 10.76
CA PHE A 218 14.58 -12.04 11.48
C PHE A 218 13.97 -10.81 10.78
N SER A 219 14.69 -10.22 9.80
CA SER A 219 14.18 -9.20 8.89
C SER A 219 13.89 -9.81 7.52
N LYS A 220 12.65 -9.67 7.04
CA LYS A 220 12.24 -10.13 5.70
C LYS A 220 13.11 -9.51 4.59
N ALA A 221 13.37 -8.21 4.69
CA ALA A 221 14.19 -7.49 3.71
C ALA A 221 15.63 -8.01 3.70
N ALA A 222 16.22 -8.24 4.88
CA ALA A 222 17.56 -8.79 4.98
C ALA A 222 17.65 -10.24 4.45
N ALA A 223 16.61 -11.05 4.69
CA ALA A 223 16.53 -12.41 4.16
C ALA A 223 16.46 -12.41 2.62
N LEU A 224 15.64 -11.53 2.02
CA LEU A 224 15.53 -11.37 0.58
C LEU A 224 16.82 -10.83 -0.05
N ALA A 225 17.46 -9.83 0.56
CA ALA A 225 18.75 -9.31 0.08
C ALA A 225 19.85 -10.39 0.14
N ALA A 226 19.87 -11.21 1.19
CA ALA A 226 20.79 -12.35 1.30
C ALA A 226 20.51 -13.40 0.22
N PHE A 227 19.24 -13.68 -0.08
CA PHE A 227 18.89 -14.56 -1.19
C PHE A 227 19.29 -13.98 -2.55
N GLY A 228 19.10 -12.68 -2.79
CA GLY A 228 19.54 -12.01 -4.01
C GLY A 228 21.03 -12.24 -4.28
N ARG A 229 21.87 -12.00 -3.26
CA ARG A 229 23.32 -12.28 -3.35
C ARG A 229 23.63 -13.75 -3.63
N ALA A 230 22.89 -14.68 -3.02
CA ALA A 230 23.05 -16.11 -3.28
C ALA A 230 22.64 -16.48 -4.71
N ARG A 231 21.55 -15.91 -5.22
CA ARG A 231 21.10 -16.11 -6.59
C ARG A 231 22.13 -15.61 -7.60
N ASP A 232 22.67 -14.42 -7.39
CA ASP A 232 23.66 -13.83 -8.29
C ASP A 232 24.95 -14.68 -8.30
N ARG A 233 25.36 -15.20 -7.13
CA ARG A 233 26.52 -16.11 -7.01
C ARG A 233 26.31 -17.47 -7.68
N TYR A 234 25.08 -18.00 -7.64
CA TYR A 234 24.75 -19.34 -8.13
C TYR A 234 23.83 -19.30 -9.36
N VAL A 235 23.92 -18.25 -10.18
CA VAL A 235 23.01 -18.03 -11.32
C VAL A 235 23.00 -19.21 -12.30
N GLY A 236 24.16 -19.83 -12.55
CA GLY A 236 24.27 -21.03 -13.40
C GLY A 236 23.70 -22.32 -12.79
N ILE A 237 23.38 -22.32 -11.49
CA ILE A 237 22.81 -23.48 -10.77
C ILE A 237 21.32 -23.27 -10.50
N LEU A 238 20.93 -22.05 -10.14
CA LEU A 238 19.58 -21.68 -9.71
C LEU A 238 18.72 -21.14 -10.86
N GLY A 239 19.31 -20.60 -11.92
CA GLY A 239 18.57 -19.97 -13.03
C GLY A 239 17.64 -18.86 -12.54
N ASP A 240 16.51 -18.67 -13.22
CA ASP A 240 15.47 -17.69 -12.85
C ASP A 240 14.44 -18.27 -11.86
N VAL A 241 14.88 -19.14 -10.95
CA VAL A 241 13.97 -19.80 -10.02
C VAL A 241 13.42 -18.81 -9.00
N ARG A 242 12.08 -18.81 -8.86
CA ARG A 242 11.40 -17.98 -7.88
C ARG A 242 11.48 -18.62 -6.49
N PRO A 243 11.91 -17.87 -5.47
CA PRO A 243 11.98 -18.41 -4.12
C PRO A 243 10.63 -18.44 -3.41
N MET A 244 10.48 -19.39 -2.51
CA MET A 244 9.48 -19.38 -1.45
C MET A 244 10.00 -18.61 -0.24
N VAL A 245 9.17 -17.73 0.32
CA VAL A 245 9.50 -16.93 1.51
C VAL A 245 8.65 -17.41 2.68
N ILE A 246 9.26 -18.09 3.64
CA ILE A 246 8.58 -18.72 4.77
C ILE A 246 8.87 -17.92 6.04
N GLY A 247 7.89 -17.20 6.56
CA GLY A 247 7.95 -16.55 7.86
C GLY A 247 7.44 -17.48 8.97
N THR A 248 8.18 -17.63 10.06
CA THR A 248 7.72 -18.44 11.20
C THR A 248 7.92 -17.68 12.50
N ARG A 249 6.85 -17.55 13.29
CA ARG A 249 6.92 -17.01 14.66
C ARG A 249 7.17 -18.18 15.60
N PHE A 250 8.31 -18.17 16.29
CA PHE A 250 8.64 -19.19 17.29
C PHE A 250 8.12 -18.74 18.65
N ARG A 251 7.08 -19.40 19.18
CA ARG A 251 6.43 -19.04 20.47
C ARG A 251 7.40 -18.98 21.65
N ASN A 252 8.51 -19.70 21.55
CA ASN A 252 9.57 -19.90 22.54
C ASN A 252 10.85 -19.07 22.25
N ARG A 253 10.87 -18.24 21.20
CA ARG A 253 12.03 -17.42 20.80
C ARG A 253 11.71 -15.94 20.58
N GLY A 254 10.58 -15.48 21.14
CA GLY A 254 10.09 -14.10 21.06
C GLY A 254 8.98 -13.88 20.02
N THR A 255 8.55 -12.63 19.87
CA THR A 255 7.43 -12.23 18.98
C THR A 255 7.83 -11.99 17.53
N ARG A 256 9.15 -11.95 17.25
CA ARG A 256 9.68 -11.65 15.92
C ARG A 256 9.63 -12.88 15.01
N ALA A 257 9.08 -12.69 13.81
CA ALA A 257 9.11 -13.73 12.79
C ALA A 257 10.53 -13.96 12.27
N PHE A 258 10.90 -15.22 12.06
CA PHE A 258 12.11 -15.60 11.34
C PHE A 258 11.73 -15.98 9.92
N TYR A 259 12.27 -15.25 8.95
CA TYR A 259 12.03 -15.45 7.52
C TYR A 259 13.09 -16.37 6.95
N ARG A 260 12.67 -17.37 6.18
CA ARG A 260 13.50 -18.35 5.50
C ARG A 260 13.20 -18.30 4.01
N ILE A 261 14.23 -18.19 3.18
CA ILE A 261 14.09 -18.16 1.73
C ILE A 261 14.50 -19.51 1.17
N ARG A 262 13.59 -20.18 0.49
CA ARG A 262 13.77 -21.51 -0.09
C ARG A 262 13.60 -21.49 -1.60
N VAL A 263 14.34 -22.33 -2.30
CA VAL A 263 14.10 -22.64 -3.71
C VAL A 263 13.27 -23.93 -3.77
N PRO A 264 12.10 -23.94 -4.45
CA PRO A 264 11.21 -25.10 -4.50
C PRO A 264 11.84 -26.27 -5.27
N ALA A 265 11.49 -27.49 -4.88
CA ALA A 265 11.84 -28.74 -5.56
C ALA A 265 10.72 -29.79 -5.40
N GLU A 266 10.32 -30.42 -6.50
CA GLU A 266 9.20 -31.38 -6.52
C GLU A 266 9.47 -32.65 -5.71
N SER A 267 10.73 -32.96 -5.45
CA SER A 267 11.13 -34.15 -4.68
C SER A 267 12.36 -33.86 -3.82
N ARG A 268 12.53 -34.70 -2.78
CA ARG A 268 13.74 -34.68 -1.95
C ARG A 268 15.00 -34.87 -2.78
N ALA A 269 14.99 -35.84 -3.70
CA ALA A 269 16.13 -36.13 -4.57
C ALA A 269 16.48 -34.94 -5.47
N GLY A 270 15.47 -34.24 -6.01
CA GLY A 270 15.67 -33.01 -6.77
C GLY A 270 16.28 -31.89 -5.92
N ALA A 271 15.81 -31.72 -4.68
CA ALA A 271 16.37 -30.76 -3.74
C ALA A 271 17.83 -31.11 -3.36
N GLU A 272 18.13 -32.38 -3.10
CA GLU A 272 19.48 -32.87 -2.77
C GLU A 272 20.45 -32.67 -3.93
N ALA A 273 20.05 -33.00 -5.17
CA ALA A 273 20.85 -32.76 -6.36
C ALA A 273 21.21 -31.29 -6.53
N LEU A 274 20.22 -30.39 -6.36
CA LEU A 274 20.42 -28.95 -6.43
C LEU A 274 21.35 -28.45 -5.31
N CYS A 275 21.12 -28.92 -4.07
CA CYS A 275 21.90 -28.55 -2.91
C CYS A 275 23.36 -28.99 -3.02
N ASN A 276 23.61 -30.18 -3.58
CA ASN A 276 24.95 -30.71 -3.79
C ASN A 276 25.75 -29.91 -4.82
N ARG A 277 25.11 -29.39 -5.88
CA ARG A 277 25.79 -28.47 -6.82
C ARG A 277 26.25 -27.18 -6.12
N ILE A 278 25.42 -26.62 -5.25
CA ILE A 278 25.77 -25.43 -4.46
C ILE A 278 26.92 -25.74 -3.49
N ARG A 279 26.84 -26.86 -2.77
CA ARG A 279 27.91 -27.30 -1.86
C ARG A 279 29.22 -27.58 -2.58
N GLY A 280 29.17 -28.16 -3.78
CA GLY A 280 30.34 -28.42 -4.63
C GLY A 280 31.08 -27.15 -5.08
N THR A 281 30.43 -25.99 -5.03
CA THR A 281 31.06 -24.67 -5.29
C THR A 281 31.41 -23.91 -4.00
N GLY A 282 31.42 -24.61 -2.86
CA GLY A 282 31.73 -24.05 -1.53
C GLY A 282 30.56 -23.30 -0.88
N GLY A 283 29.33 -23.48 -1.37
CA GLY A 283 28.14 -22.83 -0.83
C GLY A 283 27.45 -23.57 0.31
N ALA A 284 26.79 -22.82 1.19
CA ALA A 284 25.92 -23.38 2.23
C ALA A 284 24.50 -23.61 1.69
N CYS A 285 23.95 -24.79 1.94
CA CYS A 285 22.61 -25.15 1.52
C CYS A 285 22.01 -26.22 2.46
N LEU A 286 20.71 -26.13 2.74
CA LEU A 286 19.95 -27.09 3.54
C LEU A 286 18.72 -27.60 2.78
N VAL A 287 18.55 -28.91 2.66
CA VAL A 287 17.35 -29.53 2.09
C VAL A 287 16.30 -29.65 3.19
N LEU A 288 15.09 -29.16 2.95
CA LEU A 288 14.00 -29.17 3.92
C LEU A 288 12.68 -29.52 3.23
N LYS A 289 11.80 -30.19 3.96
CA LYS A 289 10.40 -30.33 3.58
C LYS A 289 9.67 -28.99 3.77
N THR A 290 8.79 -28.66 2.82
CA THR A 290 8.04 -27.40 2.82
C THR A 290 6.96 -27.39 3.89
#